data_AF-A0A9E5B212-F1
#
_entry.id   AF-A0A9E5B212-F1
#
_cell.length_a   1.000
_cell.length_b   1.000
_cell.length_c   1.000
_cell.angle_alpha   90.00
_cell.angle_beta   90.00
_cell.angle_gamma   90.00
#
_symmetry.space_group_name_H-M   'P 1'
#
loop_
_entity.id
_entity.type
_entity.pdbx_description
1 polymer ?
#
loop_
_entity_poly.entity_id
_entity_poly.type
_entity_poly.pdbx_seq_one_letter_code
_entity_poly.pdbx_strand_id
1 'polypeptide(L)'
;METNPPRVGRGHGRRPGGPGRDVRCARIAVEQEAHTLFFPHGLGHRVGLGGCAGSGLAPGRTKDPRPCLRTLRMDLPLAVGYVVTIEPGLHFIPASLNDPARRERFHDCVNWPLAEQHPHLGGVRIEDNLLVNPGAPEDLTASIPKSW
;
A
#
# COMPACT_ATOMS: atom_id res chain seq x y z
N MET A 1 60.66 -3.92 -13.90
CA MET A 1 60.44 -3.96 -12.44
C MET A 1 59.55 -2.77 -12.14
N GLU A 2 58.24 -2.96 -12.18
CA GLU A 2 57.26 -1.88 -12.05
C GLU A 2 56.21 -2.37 -11.06
N THR A 3 56.21 -1.79 -9.86
CA THR A 3 55.42 -2.25 -8.72
C THR A 3 54.09 -1.53 -8.67
N ASN A 4 53.00 -2.26 -8.87
CA ASN A 4 51.63 -1.75 -8.72
C ASN A 4 51.25 -1.63 -7.22
N PRO A 5 50.67 -0.52 -6.75
CA PRO A 5 50.25 -0.40 -5.35
C PRO A 5 48.99 -1.24 -5.02
N PRO A 6 48.76 -1.57 -3.73
CA PRO A 6 47.73 -2.53 -3.33
C PRO A 6 46.32 -1.93 -3.42
N ARG A 7 45.36 -2.75 -3.88
CA ARG A 7 43.93 -2.43 -3.91
C ARG A 7 43.38 -2.37 -2.49
N VAL A 8 42.96 -1.19 -2.04
CA VAL A 8 42.21 -1.00 -0.80
C VAL A 8 40.80 -1.58 -0.98
N GLY A 9 40.47 -2.59 -0.19
CA GLY A 9 39.13 -3.18 -0.14
C GLY A 9 38.08 -2.17 0.30
N ARG A 10 36.99 -2.03 -0.47
CA ARG A 10 35.84 -1.21 -0.09
C ARG A 10 35.03 -1.93 1.00
N GLY A 11 35.41 -1.74 2.25
CA GLY A 11 34.55 -2.05 3.39
C GLY A 11 33.28 -1.19 3.34
N HIS A 12 32.12 -1.83 3.18
CA HIS A 12 30.82 -1.19 3.35
C HIS A 12 30.57 -0.96 4.85
N GLY A 13 31.11 0.13 5.38
CA GLY A 13 30.79 0.60 6.73
C GLY A 13 29.38 1.19 6.76
N ARG A 14 28.41 0.50 7.38
CA ARG A 14 27.15 1.10 7.83
C ARG A 14 27.46 2.07 8.97
N ARG A 15 27.11 3.35 8.82
CA ARG A 15 27.06 4.30 9.95
C ARG A 15 25.63 4.33 10.53
N PRO A 16 25.47 4.33 11.87
CA PRO A 16 24.18 4.50 12.51
C PRO A 16 23.87 6.00 12.72
N GLY A 17 22.61 6.39 12.52
CA GLY A 17 22.04 7.63 13.05
C GLY A 17 22.24 8.90 12.21
N GLY A 18 21.15 9.41 11.62
CA GLY A 18 21.04 10.72 10.97
C GLY A 18 19.74 10.85 10.15
N PRO A 19 19.03 12.00 10.18
CA PRO A 19 17.70 12.15 9.59
C PRO A 19 17.84 12.34 8.07
N GLY A 20 17.88 11.23 7.35
CA GLY A 20 17.99 11.18 5.90
C GLY A 20 17.38 9.89 5.34
N ARG A 21 16.27 9.45 5.92
CA ARG A 21 15.52 8.26 5.52
C ARG A 21 14.08 8.69 5.31
N ASP A 22 13.61 8.69 4.06
CA ASP A 22 12.17 8.44 3.90
C ASP A 22 11.76 7.96 2.50
N VAL A 23 12.18 8.63 1.41
CA VAL A 23 11.60 8.30 0.08
C VAL A 23 12.09 6.96 -0.49
N ARG A 24 13.31 6.53 -0.15
CA ARG A 24 13.85 5.23 -0.61
C ARG A 24 13.16 4.03 0.06
N CYS A 25 12.70 4.19 1.30
CA CYS A 25 12.05 3.12 2.06
C CYS A 25 10.62 2.88 1.54
N ALA A 26 9.87 3.94 1.23
CA ALA A 26 8.51 3.83 0.71
C ALA A 26 8.46 3.09 -0.64
N ARG A 27 9.34 3.45 -1.59
CA ARG A 27 9.42 2.77 -2.89
C ARG A 27 9.75 1.28 -2.75
N ILE A 28 10.72 0.93 -1.92
CA ILE A 28 11.10 -0.47 -1.65
C ILE A 28 9.93 -1.23 -1.04
N ALA A 29 9.18 -0.64 -0.10
CA ALA A 29 8.01 -1.27 0.50
C ALA A 29 6.86 -1.53 -0.50
N VAL A 30 6.74 -0.70 -1.54
CA VAL A 30 5.78 -0.93 -2.65
C VAL A 30 6.29 -2.02 -3.58
N GLU A 31 7.53 -1.91 -4.06
CA GLU A 31 8.15 -2.86 -5.00
C GLU A 31 8.25 -4.28 -4.41
N GLN A 32 8.50 -4.40 -3.11
CA GLN A 32 8.55 -5.69 -2.41
C GLN A 32 7.17 -6.17 -1.92
N GLU A 33 6.14 -5.33 -2.03
CA GLU A 33 4.77 -5.56 -1.54
C GLU A 33 4.63 -5.59 0.00
N ALA A 34 5.63 -5.12 0.74
CA ALA A 34 5.59 -5.06 2.20
C ALA A 34 4.43 -4.20 2.74
N HIS A 35 4.00 -3.18 1.99
CA HIS A 35 2.82 -2.36 2.33
C HIS A 35 1.53 -3.19 2.51
N THR A 36 1.42 -4.36 1.86
CA THR A 36 0.24 -5.24 1.99
C THR A 36 0.07 -5.85 3.39
N LEU A 37 1.10 -5.78 4.24
CA LEU A 37 0.99 -6.07 5.67
C LEU A 37 0.02 -5.13 6.39
N PHE A 38 0.03 -3.86 6.00
CA PHE A 38 -0.73 -2.79 6.65
C PHE A 38 -1.93 -2.34 5.82
N PHE A 39 -1.93 -2.63 4.52
CA PHE A 39 -3.02 -2.33 3.61
C PHE A 39 -3.39 -3.60 2.81
N PRO A 40 -4.13 -4.53 3.43
CA PRO A 40 -4.36 -5.87 2.86
C PRO A 40 -5.54 -5.93 1.88
N HIS A 41 -6.26 -4.83 1.66
CA HIS A 41 -7.45 -4.78 0.81
C HIS A 41 -7.23 -3.94 -0.46
N GLY A 42 -8.17 -3.99 -1.39
CA GLY A 42 -8.14 -3.12 -2.57
C GLY A 42 -8.38 -1.66 -2.20
N LEU A 43 -7.98 -0.74 -3.10
CA LEU A 43 -8.15 0.70 -2.92
C LEU A 43 -9.62 1.15 -2.92
N GLY A 44 -10.50 0.40 -3.56
CA GLY A 44 -11.91 0.75 -3.62
C GLY A 44 -12.69 -0.14 -4.59
N HIS A 45 -13.95 0.24 -4.79
CA HIS A 45 -14.90 -0.46 -5.62
C HIS A 45 -16.02 0.47 -6.10
N ARG A 46 -16.84 0.01 -7.04
CA ARG A 46 -18.04 0.76 -7.44
C ARG A 46 -19.10 0.70 -6.35
N VAL A 47 -19.83 1.79 -6.22
CA VAL A 47 -20.97 1.93 -5.33
C VAL A 47 -22.25 2.01 -6.15
N GLY A 48 -23.29 1.37 -5.63
CA GLY A 48 -24.64 1.35 -6.18
C GLY A 48 -25.57 0.67 -5.18
N LEU A 49 -26.73 0.20 -5.63
CA LEU A 49 -27.76 -0.39 -4.76
C LEU A 49 -27.26 -1.56 -3.90
N GLY A 50 -26.21 -2.27 -4.32
CA GLY A 50 -25.63 -3.41 -3.61
C GLY A 50 -24.27 -3.15 -2.95
N GLY A 51 -23.87 -1.89 -2.70
CA GLY A 51 -22.59 -1.54 -2.07
C GLY A 51 -21.36 -1.73 -2.97
N CYS A 52 -21.16 -2.92 -3.53
CA CYS A 52 -20.14 -3.24 -4.55
C CYS A 52 -20.74 -3.41 -5.97
N ALA A 53 -21.99 -3.00 -6.17
CA ALA A 53 -22.75 -3.28 -7.39
C ALA A 53 -22.03 -2.76 -8.65
N GLY A 54 -21.89 -3.64 -9.64
CA GLY A 54 -21.21 -3.31 -10.90
C GLY A 54 -19.69 -3.29 -10.84
N SER A 55 -19.09 -3.61 -9.69
CA SER A 55 -17.66 -3.92 -9.60
C SER A 55 -17.36 -5.27 -10.26
N GLY A 56 -16.15 -5.43 -10.78
CA GLY A 56 -15.73 -6.68 -11.40
C GLY A 56 -14.51 -6.49 -12.27
N LEU A 57 -14.21 -7.54 -13.04
CA LEU A 57 -13.13 -7.50 -14.01
C LEU A 57 -13.64 -7.04 -15.38
N ALA A 58 -12.82 -6.29 -16.11
CA ALA A 58 -13.11 -5.97 -17.50
C ALA A 58 -13.15 -7.28 -18.33
N PRO A 59 -14.03 -7.37 -19.35
CA PRO A 59 -14.14 -8.57 -20.17
C PRO A 59 -12.78 -9.04 -20.71
N GLY A 60 -12.49 -10.33 -20.56
CA GLY A 60 -11.23 -10.93 -21.02
C GLY A 60 -10.04 -10.76 -20.07
N ARG A 61 -10.19 -10.06 -18.94
CA ARG A 61 -9.14 -9.95 -17.92
C ARG A 61 -9.29 -11.01 -16.85
N THR A 62 -8.15 -11.51 -16.37
CA THR A 62 -8.07 -12.37 -15.18
C THR A 62 -7.55 -11.57 -14.00
N LYS A 63 -7.85 -12.05 -12.79
CA LYS A 63 -7.39 -11.38 -11.58
C LYS A 63 -5.88 -11.47 -11.47
N ASP A 64 -5.23 -10.34 -11.24
CA ASP A 64 -3.78 -10.30 -11.06
C ASP A 64 -3.38 -11.06 -9.78
N PRO A 65 -2.40 -11.98 -9.84
CA PRO A 65 -2.01 -12.80 -8.69
C PRO A 65 -1.23 -12.02 -7.62
N ARG A 66 -0.70 -10.84 -7.95
CA ARG A 66 0.08 -10.02 -7.01
C ARG A 66 -0.73 -9.68 -5.76
N PRO A 67 -0.20 -9.88 -4.54
CA PRO A 67 -0.88 -9.57 -3.28
C PRO A 67 -1.62 -8.23 -3.24
N CYS A 68 -1.04 -7.16 -3.76
CA CYS A 68 -1.66 -5.82 -3.75
C CYS A 68 -2.82 -5.67 -4.74
N LEU A 69 -2.88 -6.48 -5.80
CA LEU A 69 -3.89 -6.36 -6.86
C LEU A 69 -4.95 -7.45 -6.80
N ARG A 70 -4.62 -8.64 -6.27
CA ARG A 70 -5.59 -9.74 -6.12
C ARG A 70 -6.75 -9.41 -5.19
N THR A 71 -6.65 -8.35 -4.41
CA THR A 71 -7.68 -7.89 -3.47
C THR A 71 -8.51 -6.74 -4.05
N LEU A 72 -8.13 -6.21 -5.21
CA LEU A 72 -8.98 -5.28 -5.96
C LEU A 72 -10.31 -5.94 -6.29
N ARG A 73 -11.37 -5.16 -6.09
CA ARG A 73 -12.76 -5.53 -6.41
C ARG A 73 -13.15 -5.09 -7.81
N MET A 74 -12.40 -4.16 -8.40
CA MET A 74 -12.62 -3.64 -9.74
C MET A 74 -11.30 -3.42 -10.46
N ASP A 75 -11.22 -3.85 -11.72
CA ASP A 75 -10.16 -3.44 -12.67
C ASP A 75 -10.73 -2.79 -13.96
N LEU A 76 -12.02 -2.46 -13.93
CA LEU A 76 -12.71 -1.72 -14.99
C LEU A 76 -12.07 -0.34 -15.18
N PRO A 77 -11.89 0.13 -16.42
CA PRO A 77 -11.61 1.53 -16.69
C PRO A 77 -12.70 2.43 -16.06
N LEU A 78 -12.30 3.53 -15.44
CA LEU A 78 -13.25 4.52 -14.93
C LEU A 78 -14.01 5.14 -16.11
N ALA A 79 -15.33 5.22 -15.98
CA ALA A 79 -16.22 5.82 -16.96
C ALA A 79 -17.13 6.85 -16.30
N VAL A 80 -17.52 7.86 -17.06
CA VAL A 80 -18.44 8.91 -16.60
C VAL A 80 -19.73 8.28 -16.06
N GLY A 81 -20.20 8.78 -14.91
CA GLY A 81 -21.38 8.27 -14.20
C GLY A 81 -21.08 7.12 -13.25
N TYR A 82 -19.84 6.63 -13.17
CA TYR A 82 -19.46 5.68 -12.12
C TYR A 82 -19.37 6.41 -10.78
N VAL A 83 -19.91 5.79 -9.73
CA VAL A 83 -19.60 6.15 -8.34
C VAL A 83 -18.64 5.10 -7.81
N VAL A 84 -17.50 5.52 -7.26
CA VAL A 84 -16.45 4.63 -6.75
C VAL A 84 -15.99 5.07 -5.36
N THR A 85 -15.63 4.11 -4.52
CA THR A 85 -14.93 4.38 -3.26
C THR A 85 -13.45 4.63 -3.51
N ILE A 86 -12.88 5.56 -2.75
CA ILE A 86 -11.43 5.69 -2.54
C ILE A 86 -11.19 5.52 -1.05
N GLU A 87 -10.68 4.34 -0.66
CA GLU A 87 -10.64 3.90 0.74
C GLU A 87 -9.24 3.45 1.21
N PRO A 88 -8.19 4.30 1.11
CA PRO A 88 -6.88 3.95 1.66
C PRO A 88 -6.95 3.71 3.17
N GLY A 89 -6.15 2.75 3.65
CA GLY A 89 -6.10 2.40 5.05
C GLY A 89 -4.73 1.92 5.51
N LEU A 90 -4.53 1.98 6.83
CA LEU A 90 -3.35 1.51 7.53
C LEU A 90 -3.79 0.74 8.77
N HIS A 91 -3.44 -0.55 8.82
CA HIS A 91 -3.91 -1.48 9.84
C HIS A 91 -2.74 -2.24 10.47
N PHE A 92 -2.73 -2.37 11.80
CA PHE A 92 -1.79 -3.18 12.56
C PHE A 92 -2.44 -4.52 12.94
N ILE A 93 -2.62 -5.40 11.96
CA ILE A 93 -3.36 -6.65 12.12
C ILE A 93 -2.45 -7.72 12.74
N PRO A 94 -2.71 -8.20 13.98
CA PRO A 94 -1.80 -9.13 14.67
C PRO A 94 -1.54 -10.41 13.88
N ALA A 95 -2.57 -10.98 13.24
CA ALA A 95 -2.42 -12.19 12.43
C ALA A 95 -1.48 -11.99 11.23
N SER A 96 -1.42 -10.79 10.66
CA SER A 96 -0.49 -10.48 9.56
C SER A 96 0.91 -10.15 10.04
N LEU A 97 1.04 -9.45 11.17
CA LEU A 97 2.33 -9.03 11.72
C LEU A 97 3.08 -10.16 12.42
N ASN A 98 2.36 -11.17 12.95
CA ASN A 98 2.94 -12.31 13.64
C ASN A 98 3.19 -13.54 12.74
N ASP A 99 2.88 -13.45 11.44
CA ASP A 99 3.14 -14.53 10.47
C ASP A 99 4.66 -14.67 10.21
N PRO A 100 5.29 -15.80 10.58
CA PRO A 100 6.74 -15.97 10.47
C PRO A 100 7.27 -15.82 9.03
N ALA A 101 6.53 -16.33 8.04
CA ALA A 101 6.94 -16.27 6.64
C ALA A 101 6.92 -14.83 6.11
N ARG A 102 5.94 -14.03 6.54
CA ARG A 102 5.90 -12.60 6.23
C ARG A 102 6.99 -11.82 6.94
N ARG A 103 7.28 -12.15 8.20
CA ARG A 103 8.36 -11.49 8.96
C ARG A 103 9.72 -11.72 8.33
N GLU A 104 9.98 -12.95 7.88
CA GLU A 104 11.18 -13.29 7.12
C GLU A 104 11.23 -12.55 5.78
N ARG A 105 10.16 -12.64 4.97
CA ARG A 105 10.09 -11.99 3.65
C ARG A 105 10.32 -10.48 3.71
N PHE A 106 9.78 -9.81 4.74
CA PHE A 106 9.80 -8.35 4.86
C PHE A 106 10.77 -7.85 5.94
N HIS A 107 11.74 -8.68 6.36
CA HIS A 107 12.71 -8.36 7.39
C HIS A 107 13.37 -6.99 7.20
N ASP A 108 13.85 -6.69 5.99
CA ASP A 108 14.56 -5.45 5.67
C ASP A 108 13.63 -4.29 5.28
N CYS A 109 12.32 -4.54 5.15
CA CYS A 109 11.34 -3.55 4.70
C CYS A 109 10.56 -2.92 5.86
N VAL A 110 10.48 -3.61 7.00
CA VAL A 110 9.62 -3.21 8.13
C VAL A 110 10.48 -2.97 9.37
N ASN A 111 10.23 -1.86 10.05
CA ASN A 111 10.74 -1.65 11.39
C ASN A 111 9.91 -2.48 12.38
N TRP A 112 10.25 -3.76 12.54
CA TRP A 112 9.51 -4.70 13.38
C TRP A 112 9.41 -4.26 14.85
N PRO A 113 10.48 -3.78 15.51
CA PRO A 113 10.38 -3.27 16.87
C PRO A 113 9.37 -2.14 17.04
N LEU A 114 9.21 -1.28 16.01
CA LEU A 114 8.20 -0.23 16.02
C LEU A 114 6.80 -0.78 15.74
N ALA A 115 6.65 -1.66 14.75
CA ALA A 115 5.36 -2.23 14.39
C ALA A 115 4.72 -3.03 15.55
N GLU A 116 5.53 -3.72 16.34
CA GLU A 116 5.09 -4.50 17.51
C GLU A 116 4.56 -3.64 18.67
N GLN A 117 4.87 -2.33 18.71
CA GLN A 117 4.38 -1.42 19.74
C GLN A 117 2.95 -0.96 19.49
N HIS A 118 2.45 -1.09 18.25
CA HIS A 118 1.20 -0.48 17.82
C HIS A 118 0.01 -1.40 17.49
N PRO A 119 -0.05 -2.71 17.87
CA PRO A 119 -1.21 -3.55 17.53
C PRO A 119 -2.52 -3.04 18.16
N HIS A 120 -2.43 -2.29 19.26
CA HIS A 120 -3.57 -1.69 19.94
C HIS A 120 -4.25 -0.56 19.14
N LEU A 121 -3.57 0.02 18.14
CA LEU A 121 -4.17 1.05 17.28
C LEU A 121 -5.27 0.46 16.38
N GLY A 122 -5.27 -0.85 16.14
CA GLY A 122 -6.18 -1.50 15.19
C GLY A 122 -5.88 -1.05 13.77
N GLY A 123 -6.50 0.04 13.34
CA GLY A 123 -6.23 0.66 12.04
C GLY A 123 -7.14 1.85 11.76
N VAL A 124 -6.79 2.59 10.71
CA VAL A 124 -7.57 3.71 10.19
C VAL A 124 -7.83 3.48 8.71
N ARG A 125 -9.04 3.79 8.26
CA ARG A 125 -9.41 3.87 6.85
C ARG A 125 -10.19 5.15 6.64
N ILE A 126 -9.82 5.92 5.63
CA ILE A 126 -10.56 7.10 5.20
C ILE A 126 -11.16 6.75 3.85
N GLU A 127 -12.47 6.88 3.73
CA GLU A 127 -13.23 6.38 2.58
C GLU A 127 -14.14 7.49 2.05
N ASP A 128 -13.92 7.85 0.78
CA ASP A 128 -14.75 8.81 0.06
C ASP A 128 -15.49 8.15 -1.10
N ASN A 129 -16.69 8.66 -1.41
CA ASN A 129 -17.48 8.28 -2.57
C ASN A 129 -17.34 9.32 -3.66
N LEU A 130 -16.69 8.97 -4.76
CA LEU A 130 -16.44 9.87 -5.88
C LEU A 130 -17.33 9.53 -7.08
N LEU A 131 -18.08 10.53 -7.57
CA LEU A 131 -18.76 10.48 -8.85
C LEU A 131 -17.79 10.89 -9.96
N VAL A 132 -17.57 10.00 -10.93
CA VAL A 132 -16.73 10.25 -12.10
C VAL A 132 -17.49 11.13 -13.10
N ASN A 133 -16.93 12.31 -13.35
CA ASN A 133 -17.42 13.27 -14.35
C ASN A 133 -16.47 13.32 -15.57
N PRO A 134 -16.85 14.00 -16.67
CA PRO A 134 -15.93 14.23 -17.78
C PRO A 134 -14.67 15.03 -17.38
N GLY A 135 -14.75 15.80 -16.29
CA GLY A 135 -13.65 16.57 -15.70
C GLY A 135 -13.26 16.07 -14.31
N ALA A 136 -13.13 16.99 -13.36
CA ALA A 136 -12.83 16.63 -11.98
C ALA A 136 -13.96 15.78 -11.37
N PRO A 137 -13.65 14.72 -10.60
CA PRO A 137 -14.67 13.96 -9.90
C PRO A 137 -15.37 14.83 -8.85
N GLU A 138 -16.64 14.53 -8.59
CA GLU A 138 -17.39 15.13 -7.48
C GLU A 138 -17.26 14.23 -6.24
N ASP A 139 -16.81 14.80 -5.12
CA ASP A 139 -16.75 14.12 -3.84
C ASP A 139 -18.10 14.22 -3.11
N LEU A 140 -18.84 13.11 -3.11
CA LEU A 140 -20.17 13.00 -2.49
C LEU A 140 -20.10 12.95 -0.95
N THR A 141 -18.90 12.80 -0.39
CA THR A 141 -18.62 12.73 1.05
C THR A 141 -17.76 13.90 1.54
N ALA A 142 -17.65 14.96 0.73
CA ALA A 142 -16.83 16.14 1.04
C ALA A 142 -17.21 16.84 2.35
N SER A 143 -18.46 16.71 2.80
CA SER A 143 -18.94 17.33 4.04
C SER A 143 -18.43 16.66 5.31
N ILE A 144 -17.85 15.46 5.22
CA ILE A 144 -17.29 14.74 6.36
C ILE A 144 -15.91 15.36 6.71
N PRO A 145 -15.70 15.85 7.94
CA PRO A 145 -14.40 16.39 8.35
C PRO A 145 -13.30 15.32 8.32
N LYS A 146 -12.15 15.66 7.72
CA LYS A 146 -10.97 14.78 7.57
C LYS A 146 -9.71 15.35 8.24
N SER A 147 -9.78 16.59 8.69
CA SER A 147 -8.75 17.24 9.49
C SER A 147 -8.96 16.90 10.96
N TRP A 148 -7.88 16.54 11.64
CA TRP A 148 -7.80 16.31 13.08
C TRP A 148 -7.20 17.53 13.78
#